data_AF-A0A7Z9KKI1-F1
#
_entry.id   AF-A0A7Z9KKI1-F1
#
_cell.length_a   1.000
_cell.length_b   1.000
_cell.length_c   1.000
_cell.angle_alpha   90.00
_cell.angle_beta   90.00
_cell.angle_gamma   90.00
#
_symmetry.space_group_name_H-M   'P 1'
#
loop_
_entity.id
_entity.type
_entity.pdbx_description
1 polymer ?
#
loop_
_entity_poly.entity_id
_entity_poly.type
_entity_poly.pdbx_seq_one_letter_code
_entity_poly.pdbx_strand_id
1 'polypeptide(L)' 'MKSVTFGIIGAGRIGKLHADNLLSRVEGAKLKTATDPFLDEEWAASRNIPVIGKDHRMMLDDP' A
#
# COMPACT_ATOMS: atom_id res chain seq x y z
N MET A 1 -14.12 -9.12 -13.84
CA MET A 1 -14.29 -8.13 -12.75
C MET A 1 -13.38 -6.94 -13.01
N LYS A 2 -13.72 -5.72 -12.54
CA LYS A 2 -12.84 -4.55 -12.64
C LYS A 2 -11.81 -4.60 -11.51
N SER A 3 -10.52 -4.50 -11.84
CA SER A 3 -9.46 -4.38 -10.83
C SER A 3 -9.52 -3.03 -10.13
N VAL A 4 -9.28 -3.00 -8.82
CA VAL A 4 -9.16 -1.78 -8.04
C VAL A 4 -7.71 -1.61 -7.62
N THR A 5 -7.09 -0.54 -8.10
CA THR A 5 -5.73 -0.15 -7.69
C THR A 5 -5.86 0.85 -6.56
N PHE A 6 -5.10 0.65 -5.48
CA PHE A 6 -5.13 1.51 -4.31
C PHE A 6 -3.72 1.72 -3.76
N GLY A 7 -3.58 2.73 -2.90
CA GLY A 7 -2.40 2.94 -2.07
C GLY A 7 -2.80 3.23 -0.63
N ILE A 8 -1.80 3.26 0.27
CA ILE A 8 -2.02 3.45 1.70
C ILE A 8 -1.15 4.58 2.27
N ILE A 9 -1.78 5.51 2.99
CA ILE A 9 -1.11 6.49 3.87
C ILE A 9 -1.22 5.97 5.29
N GLY A 10 -0.09 5.71 5.93
CA GLY A 10 -0.01 5.04 7.23
C GLY A 10 0.08 3.53 7.06
N ALA A 11 1.30 3.01 7.09
CA ALA A 11 1.65 1.60 7.02
C ALA A 11 2.17 1.06 8.36
N GLY A 12 1.65 1.59 9.48
CA GLY A 12 1.79 0.98 10.79
C GLY A 12 0.98 -0.32 10.93
N ARG A 13 0.84 -0.83 12.16
CA ARG A 13 0.19 -2.13 12.44
C ARG A 13 -1.19 -2.29 11.78
N ILE A 14 -2.05 -1.30 11.93
CA ILE A 14 -3.43 -1.34 11.40
C ILE A 14 -3.47 -1.12 9.89
N GLY A 15 -2.60 -0.24 9.36
CA GLY A 15 -2.48 -0.02 7.92
C GLY A 15 -2.09 -1.30 7.18
N LYS A 16 -1.08 -2.00 7.67
CA LYS A 16 -0.66 -3.30 7.12
C LYS A 16 -1.78 -4.34 7.16
N LEU A 17 -2.52 -4.42 8.27
CA LEU A 17 -3.67 -5.32 8.40
C LEU A 17 -4.75 -5.02 7.35
N HIS A 18 -5.08 -3.74 7.11
CA HIS A 18 -6.06 -3.38 6.09
C HIS A 18 -5.57 -3.68 4.66
N ALA A 19 -4.31 -3.35 4.36
CA ALA A 19 -3.69 -3.67 3.07
C ALA A 19 -3.73 -5.18 2.80
N ASP A 20 -3.34 -6.00 3.79
CA ASP A 20 -3.35 -7.46 3.69
C ASP A 20 -4.76 -8.03 3.54
N ASN A 21 -5.74 -7.48 4.26
CA ASN A 21 -7.14 -7.87 4.11
C ASN A 21 -7.68 -7.57 2.71
N LEU A 22 -7.36 -6.41 2.13
CA LEU A 22 -7.79 -6.07 0.77
C LEU A 22 -7.13 -6.99 -0.26
N LEU A 23 -5.82 -7.20 -0.16
CA LEU A 23 -5.07 -8.08 -1.07
C LEU A 23 -5.55 -9.53 -1.02
N SER A 24 -5.99 -10.02 0.14
CA SER A 24 -6.43 -11.42 0.32
C SER A 24 -7.92 -11.66 0.07
N ARG A 25 -8.77 -10.65 0.26
CA ARG A 25 -10.25 -10.83 0.25
C ARG A 25 -10.96 -10.13 -0.89
N VAL A 26 -10.33 -9.16 -1.56
CA VAL A 26 -10.93 -8.42 -2.66
C VAL A 26 -10.31 -8.87 -3.97
N GLU A 27 -11.08 -9.59 -4.78
CA GLU A 27 -10.64 -10.06 -6.09
C GLU A 27 -10.23 -8.87 -6.98
N GLY A 28 -9.01 -8.90 -7.50
CA GLY A 28 -8.47 -7.86 -8.36
C GLY A 28 -7.97 -6.60 -7.64
N ALA A 29 -7.87 -6.61 -6.30
CA ALA A 29 -7.22 -5.54 -5.55
C ALA A 29 -5.69 -5.53 -5.80
N LYS A 30 -5.15 -4.34 -6.07
CA LYS A 30 -3.71 -4.13 -6.32
C LYS A 30 -3.19 -2.98 -5.47
N LEU A 31 -2.21 -3.26 -4.62
CA LEU A 31 -1.52 -2.24 -3.83
C LEU A 31 -0.36 -1.64 -4.64
N LYS A 32 -0.51 -0.40 -5.10
CA LYS A 32 0.48 0.32 -5.92
C LYS A 32 1.52 1.06 -5.07
N THR A 33 1.05 1.71 -4.01
CA THR A 33 1.87 2.66 -3.26
C THR A 33 1.64 2.54 -1.76
N ALA A 34 2.69 2.56 -0.95
CA ALA A 34 2.60 2.63 0.50
C ALA A 34 3.49 3.74 1.06
N THR A 35 2.94 4.58 1.93
CA THR A 35 3.66 5.68 2.56
C THR A 35 3.51 5.67 4.08
N ASP A 36 4.63 5.82 4.79
CA ASP A 36 4.67 5.96 6.25
C ASP A 36 6.00 6.60 6.68
N PRO A 37 6.02 7.56 7.62
CA PRO A 37 7.28 8.14 8.12
C PRO A 37 8.28 7.11 8.66
N PHE A 38 7.77 5.99 9.20
CA PHE A 38 8.53 4.87 9.74
C PHE A 38 8.23 3.58 8.97
N LEU A 39 8.21 3.68 7.64
CA LEU A 39 7.89 2.56 6.76
C LEU A 39 8.74 1.32 7.06
N ASP A 40 8.05 0.19 7.15
CA ASP A 40 8.67 -1.13 7.18
C ASP A 40 8.92 -1.60 5.74
N GLU A 41 10.17 -1.46 5.31
CA GLU A 41 10.60 -1.82 3.97
C GLU A 41 10.57 -3.33 3.73
N GLU A 42 10.75 -4.16 4.76
CA GLU A 42 10.67 -5.63 4.63
C GLU A 42 9.24 -6.07 4.35
N TRP A 43 8.26 -5.52 5.08
CA TRP A 43 6.85 -5.78 4.81
C TRP A 43 6.48 -5.34 3.38
N ALA A 44 6.91 -4.16 2.96
CA ALA A 44 6.61 -3.66 1.63
C ALA A 44 7.22 -4.54 0.52
N ALA A 45 8.47 -4.97 0.69
CA ALA A 45 9.13 -5.91 -0.20
C ALA A 45 8.38 -7.26 -0.25
N SER A 46 7.94 -7.79 0.91
CA SER A 46 7.18 -9.05 0.98
C SER A 46 5.83 -9.01 0.24
N ARG A 47 5.31 -7.82 -0.04
CA ARG A 47 4.06 -7.58 -0.77
C ARG A 47 4.28 -7.11 -2.21
N ASN A 48 5.54 -7.01 -2.65
CA ASN A 48 5.93 -6.50 -3.96
C ASN A 48 5.31 -5.13 -4.28
N ILE A 49 5.27 -4.21 -3.29
CA ILE A 49 4.69 -2.88 -3.48
C ILE A 49 5.61 -2.07 -4.40
N PRO A 50 5.14 -1.62 -5.59
CA PRO A 50 6.00 -0.98 -6.57
C PRO A 50 6.60 0.36 -6.13
N VAL A 51 5.82 1.17 -5.39
CA VAL A 51 6.24 2.51 -4.95
C VAL A 51 6.13 2.61 -3.44
N ILE A 52 7.21 3.02 -2.80
CA ILE A 52 7.24 3.24 -1.36
C ILE A 52 7.86 4.58 -1.02
N GLY A 53 7.49 5.13 0.13
CA GLY A 53 8.22 6.26 0.67
C GLY A 53 7.71 6.77 2.01
N LYS A 54 8.36 7.84 2.47
CA LYS A 54 8.08 8.42 3.79
C LYS A 54 7.14 9.62 3.77
N ASP A 55 6.95 10.20 2.59
CA ASP A 55 6.11 11.39 2.40
C ASP A 55 4.87 11.03 1.60
N HIS A 56 3.69 11.22 2.21
CA HIS A 56 2.42 10.85 1.61
C HIS A 56 2.06 11.69 0.36
N ARG A 57 2.65 12.88 0.21
CA ARG A 57 2.43 13.75 -0.95
C ARG A 57 2.74 13.05 -2.27
N MET A 58 3.71 12.13 -2.28
CA MET A 58 4.03 11.34 -3.48
C MET A 58 2.85 10.56 -4.04
N MET A 59 1.87 10.19 -3.21
CA MET A 59 0.68 9.48 -3.66
C MET A 59 -0.45 10.43 -4.07
N LEU A 60 -0.47 11.66 -3.54
CA LEU A 60 -1.43 12.68 -3.96
C LEU A 60 -1.06 13.28 -5.31
N ASP A 61 0.23 13.27 -5.65
CA ASP A 61 0.77 13.76 -6.91
C ASP A 61 0.91 12.64 -7.98
N ASP A 62 0.53 11.40 -7.64
CA ASP A 62 0.60 10.22 -8.52
C ASP A 62 -0.69 10.12 -9.39
N PRO A 63 -0.59 10.23 -10.73
CA PRO A 63 -1.74 10.33 -11.64
C PRO A 63 -2.59 9.05 -11.77
#